data_AF-A0A9Q1M7W4-F1
#
_entry.id   AF-A0A9Q1M7W4-F1
#
_cell.length_a   1.000
_cell.length_b   1.000
_cell.length_c   1.000
_cell.angle_alpha   90.00
_cell.angle_beta   90.00
_cell.angle_gamma   90.00
#
_symmetry.space_group_name_H-M   'P 1'
#
loop_
_entity.id
_entity.type
_entity.pdbx_description
1 polymer ?
#
loop_
_entity_poly.entity_id
_entity_poly.type
_entity_poly.pdbx_seq_one_letter_code
_entity_poly.pdbx_strand_id
1 'polypeptide(L)'
;MRLTEEYDTHEPKGYCPLVLPFLMKRTKVVEIVAARDIVFALAYSGVCTAFSRETNERIGFLNLSPEEVIRSLFYNKKNDSLITVSIYALDNFSSLKC
;
A
#
# COMPACT_ATOMS: atom_id res chain seq x y z
N MET A 1 -14.67 20.35 13.41
CA MET A 1 -13.35 20.05 12.81
C MET A 1 -13.58 19.87 11.31
N ARG A 2 -12.93 20.66 10.45
CA ARG A 2 -13.07 20.57 8.97
C ARG A 2 -11.77 19.97 8.44
N LEU A 3 -11.83 18.85 7.72
CA LEU A 3 -10.64 18.32 7.04
C LEU A 3 -10.22 19.32 5.96
N THR A 4 -8.92 19.62 5.94
CA THR A 4 -8.30 20.51 4.93
C THR A 4 -7.69 19.72 3.78
N GLU A 5 -7.28 18.48 4.02
CA GLU A 5 -6.59 17.63 3.05
C GLU A 5 -7.00 16.16 3.22
N GLU A 6 -6.92 15.40 2.14
CA GLU A 6 -7.17 13.96 2.11
C GLU A 6 -6.21 13.24 1.16
N TYR A 7 -5.91 11.99 1.49
CA TYR A 7 -5.18 11.08 0.61
C TYR A 7 -6.14 10.00 0.12
N ASP A 8 -6.25 9.82 -1.19
CA ASP A 8 -7.04 8.74 -1.78
C ASP A 8 -6.14 7.62 -2.33
N THR A 9 -6.31 6.41 -1.77
CA THR A 9 -5.59 5.21 -2.22
C THR A 9 -6.21 4.59 -3.47
N HIS A 10 -7.43 4.97 -3.84
CA HIS A 10 -8.12 4.39 -4.98
C HIS A 10 -7.62 4.97 -6.30
N GLU A 11 -7.28 4.10 -7.25
CA GLU A 11 -6.99 4.51 -8.61
C GLU A 11 -8.24 4.44 -9.49
N PRO A 12 -8.74 5.57 -10.03
CA PRO A 12 -9.92 5.58 -10.89
C PRO A 12 -9.63 5.12 -12.34
N LYS A 13 -8.36 4.99 -12.74
CA LYS A 13 -7.97 4.64 -14.11
C LYS A 13 -7.66 3.15 -14.26
N GLY A 14 -8.55 2.45 -14.97
CA GLY A 14 -8.21 1.31 -15.82
C GLY A 14 -8.14 -0.06 -15.15
N TYR A 15 -9.02 -0.96 -15.57
CA TYR A 15 -8.83 -2.41 -15.42
C TYR A 15 -7.44 -2.80 -15.92
N CYS A 16 -6.55 -3.21 -15.02
CA CYS A 16 -5.32 -3.90 -15.40
C CYS A 16 -5.61 -5.40 -15.27
N PRO A 17 -5.74 -6.16 -16.37
CA PRO A 17 -6.13 -7.58 -16.32
C PRO A 17 -5.09 -8.47 -15.63
N LEU A 18 -3.89 -7.94 -15.37
CA LEU A 18 -2.84 -8.61 -14.63
C LEU A 18 -3.05 -8.56 -13.12
N VAL A 19 -3.82 -7.60 -12.60
CA VAL A 19 -4.03 -7.37 -11.15
C VAL A 19 -5.17 -8.23 -10.63
N LEU A 20 -4.98 -8.88 -9.48
CA LEU A 20 -6.04 -9.66 -8.85
C LEU A 20 -7.29 -8.80 -8.61
N PRO A 21 -8.51 -9.25 -8.99
CA PRO A 21 -9.70 -8.40 -8.96
C PRO A 21 -10.04 -7.81 -7.58
N PHE A 22 -9.67 -8.48 -6.49
CA PHE A 22 -9.92 -7.97 -5.14
C PHE A 22 -8.95 -6.85 -4.73
N LEU A 23 -7.77 -6.76 -5.34
CA LEU A 23 -6.83 -5.65 -5.13
C LEU A 23 -7.40 -4.34 -5.68
N MET A 24 -8.21 -4.41 -6.73
CA MET A 24 -8.86 -3.24 -7.34
C MET A 24 -10.06 -2.71 -6.52
N LYS A 25 -10.56 -3.48 -5.55
CA LYS A 25 -11.69 -3.05 -4.71
C LYS A 25 -11.21 -2.04 -3.67
N ARG A 26 -11.97 -0.93 -3.51
CA ARG A 26 -11.79 -0.05 -2.36
C ARG A 26 -12.11 -0.83 -1.10
N THR A 27 -11.13 -0.90 -0.18
CA THR A 27 -11.27 -1.56 1.11
C THR A 27 -10.81 -0.63 2.23
N LYS A 28 -11.06 -1.03 3.48
CA LYS A 28 -10.69 -0.24 4.64
C LYS A 28 -9.17 -0.13 4.74
N VAL A 29 -8.66 1.03 5.13
CA VAL A 29 -7.26 1.17 5.55
C VAL A 29 -7.08 0.41 6.86
N VAL A 30 -6.08 -0.47 6.91
CA VAL A 30 -5.78 -1.33 8.06
C VAL A 30 -4.51 -0.92 8.78
N GLU A 31 -3.61 -0.23 8.10
CA GLU A 31 -2.35 0.25 8.67
C GLU A 31 -1.93 1.55 7.99
N ILE A 32 -1.40 2.47 8.80
CA ILE A 32 -0.81 3.73 8.32
C ILE A 32 0.56 3.85 8.99
N VAL A 33 1.59 4.01 8.16
CA VAL A 33 2.96 4.27 8.62
C VAL A 33 3.40 5.61 8.07
N ALA A 34 3.84 6.51 8.96
CA ALA A 34 4.44 7.77 8.55
C ALA A 34 5.96 7.68 8.79
N ALA A 35 6.74 7.93 7.75
CA ALA A 35 8.19 8.00 7.81
C ALA A 35 8.66 9.24 7.05
N ARG A 36 9.31 10.16 7.76
CA ARG A 36 9.75 11.45 7.22
C ARG A 36 8.57 12.20 6.57
N ASP A 37 8.69 12.52 5.29
CA ASP A 37 7.71 13.26 4.51
C ASP A 37 6.83 12.34 3.66
N ILE A 38 6.80 11.05 3.99
CA ILE A 38 6.00 10.04 3.29
C ILE A 38 5.00 9.40 4.25
N VAL A 39 3.75 9.30 3.80
CA VAL A 39 2.70 8.51 4.44
C VAL A 39 2.46 7.26 3.58
N PHE A 40 2.55 6.10 4.21
CA PHE A 40 2.19 4.82 3.63
C PHE A 40 0.84 4.39 4.20
N ALA A 41 -0.09 4.01 3.34
CA ALA A 41 -1.39 3.49 3.72
C ALA A 41 -1.58 2.09 3.12
N LEU A 42 -1.84 1.11 3.97
CA LEU A 42 -2.16 -0.26 3.59
C LEU A 42 -3.67 -0.47 3.67
N ALA A 43 -4.27 -0.88 2.55
CA ALA A 43 -5.66 -1.30 2.50
C ALA A 43 -5.80 -2.79 2.82
N TYR A 44 -6.96 -3.21 3.34
CA TYR A 44 -7.25 -4.61 3.67
C TYR A 44 -7.10 -5.55 2.46
N SER A 45 -7.29 -5.04 1.24
CA SER A 45 -7.04 -5.79 0.01
C SER A 45 -5.58 -6.21 -0.17
N GLY A 46 -4.64 -5.54 0.50
CA GLY A 46 -3.20 -5.74 0.38
C GLY A 46 -2.50 -4.75 -0.55
N VAL A 47 -3.22 -3.77 -1.07
CA VAL A 47 -2.64 -2.64 -1.80
C VAL A 47 -2.03 -1.65 -0.83
N CYS A 48 -0.76 -1.32 -1.04
CA CYS A 48 -0.06 -0.29 -0.28
C CYS A 48 0.25 0.92 -1.16
N THR A 49 -0.09 2.11 -0.69
CA THR A 49 0.10 3.37 -1.42
C THR A 49 0.96 4.33 -0.59
N ALA A 50 1.89 5.01 -1.25
CA ALA A 50 2.69 6.09 -0.66
C ALA A 50 2.21 7.46 -1.15
N PHE A 51 2.24 8.43 -0.24
CA PHE A 51 1.90 9.83 -0.48
C PHE A 51 3.00 10.74 0.06
N SER A 52 3.29 11.80 -0.68
CA SER A 52 4.14 12.89 -0.20
C SER A 52 3.34 13.82 0.69
N ARG A 53 3.87 14.11 1.87
CA ARG A 53 3.32 15.11 2.79
C ARG A 53 3.62 16.54 2.34
N GLU A 54 4.65 16.73 1.50
CA GLU A 54 5.03 18.05 1.01
C GLU A 54 4.14 18.51 -0.14
N THR A 55 3.87 17.63 -1.10
CA THR A 55 3.08 17.95 -2.30
C THR A 55 1.61 17.55 -2.18
N ASN A 56 1.27 16.77 -1.15
CA ASN A 56 -0.04 16.14 -0.99
C ASN A 56 -0.43 15.22 -2.16
N GLU A 57 0.56 14.71 -2.90
CA GLU A 57 0.35 13.84 -4.07
C GLU A 57 0.72 12.38 -3.79
N ARG A 58 0.08 11.46 -4.51
CA ARG A 58 0.41 10.04 -4.50
C ARG A 58 1.74 9.82 -5.21
N ILE A 59 2.70 9.24 -4.50
CA ILE A 59 3.99 8.82 -5.06
C ILE A 59 3.80 7.56 -5.92
N GLY A 60 3.06 6.58 -5.40
CA GLY A 60 2.80 5.34 -6.12
C GLY A 60 2.34 4.18 -5.23
N PHE A 61 2.27 3.00 -5.83
CA PHE A 61 2.01 1.75 -5.12
C PHE A 61 3.31 1.04 -4.77
N LEU A 62 3.33 0.36 -3.62
CA LEU A 62 4.51 -0.37 -3.15
C LEU A 62 4.52 -1.85 -3.55
N ASN A 63 3.38 -2.39 -3.98
CA ASN A 63 3.27 -3.74 -4.48
C ASN A 63 4.23 -3.94 -5.68
N LEU A 64 5.11 -4.93 -5.58
CA LEU A 64 6.11 -5.31 -6.56
C LEU A 64 5.51 -6.13 -7.71
N SER A 65 4.40 -6.84 -7.45
CA SER A 65 3.70 -7.57 -8.50
C SER A 65 2.17 -7.49 -8.38
N PRO A 66 1.45 -7.72 -9.51
CA PRO A 66 -0.01 -7.70 -9.55
C PRO A 66 -0.72 -8.75 -8.67
N GLU A 67 0.02 -9.76 -8.22
CA GLU A 67 -0.45 -10.86 -7.38
C GLU A 67 0.08 -10.83 -5.95
N GLU A 68 0.83 -9.80 -5.59
CA GLU A 68 1.32 -9.55 -4.24
C GLU A 68 0.22 -8.93 -3.36
N VAL A 69 0.06 -9.49 -2.16
CA VAL A 69 -0.81 -8.97 -1.11
C VAL A 69 0.05 -8.61 0.09
N ILE A 70 0.26 -7.31 0.32
CA ILE A 70 0.97 -6.82 1.51
C ILE A 70 0.07 -7.01 2.73
N ARG A 71 0.62 -7.52 3.83
CA ARG A 71 -0.10 -7.82 5.08
C ARG A 71 0.30 -6.91 6.23
N SER A 72 1.53 -6.39 6.22
CA SER A 72 2.02 -5.48 7.26
C SER A 72 3.15 -4.59 6.75
N LEU A 73 3.30 -3.41 7.37
CA LEU A 73 4.34 -2.43 7.11
C LEU A 73 5.17 -2.18 8.38
N PHE A 74 6.49 -2.16 8.29
CA PHE A 74 7.36 -1.82 9.41
C PHE A 74 8.38 -0.76 9.00
N TYR A 75 8.36 0.38 9.67
CA TYR A 75 9.38 1.41 9.48
C TYR A 75 10.55 1.19 10.45
N ASN A 76 11.71 0.87 9.89
CA ASN A 76 12.95 0.75 10.63
C ASN A 76 13.62 2.13 10.78
N LYS A 77 13.46 2.72 11.97
CA LYS A 77 14.06 4.02 12.31
C LYS A 77 15.59 4.01 12.35
N LYS A 78 16.23 2.84 12.40
CA LYS A 78 17.70 2.75 12.52
C LYS A 78 18.40 3.09 11.21
N ASN A 79 17.83 2.70 10.07
CA ASN A 79 18.43 2.84 8.74
C ASN A 79 17.45 3.43 7.71
N ASP A 80 16.32 3.98 8.18
CA ASP A 80 15.28 4.58 7.35
C ASP A 80 14.63 3.65 6.32
N SER A 81 14.71 2.33 6.51
CA SER A 81 14.06 1.38 5.60
C SER A 81 12.60 1.13 5.96
N LEU A 82 11.74 1.03 4.96
CA LEU A 82 10.41 0.43 5.11
C LEU A 82 10.50 -1.05 4.74
N ILE A 83 9.91 -1.90 5.57
CA ILE A 83 9.82 -3.34 5.37
C ILE A 83 8.35 -3.68 5.13
N THR A 84 8.07 -4.42 4.06
CA THR A 84 6.74 -4.97 3.76
C THR A 84 6.76 -6.45 4.04
N VAL A 85 5.72 -6.98 4.69
CA VAL A 85 5.51 -8.43 4.78
C VAL A 85 4.36 -8.80 3.88
N SER A 86 4.59 -9.70 2.93
CA SER A 86 3.66 -10.00 1.83
C SER A 86 3.45 -11.49 1.65
N ILE A 87 2.35 -11.82 0.97
CA ILE A 87 2.01 -13.16 0.46
C ILE A 87 1.72 -13.03 -1.05
N TYR A 88 1.90 -14.11 -1.80
CA TYR A 88 1.72 -14.08 -3.26
C TYR A 88 0.66 -15.09 -3.69
N ALA A 89 -0.14 -14.78 -4.70
CA ALA A 89 -1.09 -15.78 -5.20
C ALA A 89 -0.39 -16.99 -5.85
N LEU A 90 0.81 -16.78 -6.42
CA LEU A 90 1.59 -17.83 -7.08
C LEU A 90 1.97 -18.98 -6.13
N ASP A 91 2.18 -18.68 -4.84
CA ASP A 91 2.49 -19.70 -3.83
C ASP A 91 1.25 -20.14 -3.04
N ASN A 92 0.05 -19.85 -3.55
CA ASN A 92 -1.24 -20.08 -2.88
C ASN A 92 -1.33 -19.39 -1.52
N PHE A 93 -0.72 -18.21 -1.37
CA PHE A 93 -0.72 -17.42 -0.14
C PHE A 93 -0.13 -18.19 1.06
N SER A 94 0.77 -19.14 0.80
CA SER A 94 1.21 -20.11 1.82
C SER A 94 2.45 -19.67 2.59
N SER A 95 3.20 -18.70 2.08
CA SER A 95 4.44 -18.24 2.73
C SER A 95 4.54 -16.73 2.81
N LEU A 96 5.05 -16.25 3.95
CA LEU A 96 5.36 -14.84 4.16
C LEU A 96 6.70 -14.50 3.49
N LYS A 97 6.75 -13.37 2.80
CA LYS A 97 7.95 -12.78 2.17
C LYS A 97 8.22 -11.40 2.78
N CYS A 98 9.49 -11.04 2.87
CA CYS A 98 10.01 -9.79 3.40
C CYS A 98 11.03 -9.22 2.42
#